data_AF-R5FKC4-F1
#
_entry.id   AF-R5FKC4-F1
#
_cell.length_a   1.000
_cell.length_b   1.000
_cell.length_c   1.000
_cell.angle_alpha   90.00
_cell.angle_beta   90.00
_cell.angle_gamma   90.00
#
_symmetry.space_group_name_H-M   'P 1'
#
loop_
_entity.id
_entity.type
_entity.pdbx_description
1 polymer ?
#
loop_
_entity_poly.entity_id
_entity_poly.type
_entity_poly.pdbx_seq_one_letter_code
_entity_poly.pdbx_strand_id
1 'polypeptide(L)'
;MASDKTMHRGVQQALYKYLPENWVDFTQSGGSLTYAVHVDNWNSVQLMGINNKRLLRVVNQQIKEYKNLNGDESVVGFPSEINEDYVDVLTPKISDNIAAIQTSVKPWVFVCKKCGHVRQYYSYDEFKRREHERCKCGENLTQLRMIRVCKCGYADGVFVPKCKTPGHGTKYMIRKGSGLDFVCTACGQRASLPHYCPECKQELKIKPALDSSNYIPFSLSLIFIRFLSLFP
;
A
#
# COMPACT_ATOMS: atom_id res chain seq x y z
N MET A 1 -11.94 24.36 -5.44
CA MET A 1 -11.53 23.57 -6.64
C MET A 1 -10.88 22.24 -6.23
N ALA A 2 -11.60 21.40 -5.46
CA ALA A 2 -11.15 20.08 -5.02
C ALA A 2 -12.06 18.92 -5.50
N SER A 3 -13.18 19.25 -6.16
CA SER A 3 -14.22 18.27 -6.56
C SER A 3 -13.81 17.36 -7.71
N ASP A 4 -12.99 17.83 -8.66
CA ASP A 4 -12.69 17.08 -9.90
C ASP A 4 -11.71 15.90 -9.72
N LYS A 5 -11.16 15.71 -8.52
CA LYS A 5 -10.25 14.58 -8.21
C LYS A 5 -10.96 13.41 -7.53
N THR A 6 -12.28 13.44 -7.44
CA THR A 6 -13.06 12.44 -6.71
C THR A 6 -13.48 11.29 -7.63
N MET A 7 -12.96 10.10 -7.35
CA MET A 7 -13.34 8.89 -8.08
C MET A 7 -14.63 8.33 -7.46
N HIS A 8 -15.74 8.43 -8.19
CA HIS A 8 -17.04 7.93 -7.75
C HIS A 8 -17.13 6.42 -8.00
N ARG A 9 -16.84 5.61 -6.98
CA ARG A 9 -17.06 4.15 -6.98
C ARG A 9 -18.10 3.80 -5.94
N GLY A 10 -18.84 2.71 -6.16
CA GLY A 10 -19.69 2.14 -5.12
C GLY A 10 -18.84 1.82 -3.89
N VAL A 11 -19.30 2.24 -2.70
CA VAL A 11 -18.55 2.14 -1.43
C VAL A 11 -17.95 0.76 -1.21
N GLN A 12 -18.66 -0.31 -1.57
CA GLN A 12 -18.18 -1.69 -1.46
C GLN A 12 -16.97 -2.01 -2.36
N GLN A 13 -17.00 -1.56 -3.61
CA GLN A 13 -15.90 -1.78 -4.54
C GLN A 13 -14.66 -1.00 -4.11
N ALA A 14 -14.84 0.14 -3.44
CA ALA A 14 -13.74 0.90 -2.85
C ALA A 14 -13.17 0.16 -1.63
N LEU A 15 -13.99 -0.24 -0.67
CA LEU A 15 -13.50 -0.87 0.56
C LEU A 15 -12.78 -2.20 0.32
N TYR A 16 -13.30 -3.06 -0.56
CA TYR A 16 -12.62 -4.32 -0.88
C TYR A 16 -11.27 -4.11 -1.57
N LYS A 17 -11.18 -3.11 -2.46
CA LYS A 17 -9.97 -2.84 -3.22
C LYS A 17 -8.90 -2.11 -2.40
N TYR A 18 -9.32 -1.24 -1.49
CA TYR A 18 -8.45 -0.33 -0.75
C TYR A 18 -8.42 -0.67 0.74
N LEU A 19 -8.19 -1.93 1.11
CA LEU A 19 -8.02 -2.30 2.54
C LEU A 19 -6.80 -1.60 3.16
N PRO A 20 -6.78 -1.35 4.48
CA PRO A 20 -5.59 -0.82 5.16
C PRO A 20 -4.37 -1.70 4.91
N GLU A 21 -3.19 -1.09 4.83
CA GLU A 21 -1.90 -1.74 4.53
C GLU A 21 -1.79 -2.37 3.13
N ASN A 22 -2.81 -2.25 2.28
CA ASN A 22 -2.73 -2.74 0.90
C ASN A 22 -2.02 -1.77 -0.04
N TRP A 23 -1.42 -2.37 -1.07
CA TRP A 23 -0.84 -1.66 -2.21
C TRP A 23 -1.83 -1.65 -3.37
N VAL A 24 -2.05 -0.47 -3.95
CA VAL A 24 -3.09 -0.27 -4.98
C VAL A 24 -2.63 0.71 -6.05
N ASP A 25 -3.22 0.59 -7.25
CA ASP A 25 -3.05 1.62 -8.28
C ASP A 25 -4.04 2.77 -8.09
N PHE A 26 -3.47 3.96 -8.10
CA PHE A 26 -4.18 5.22 -8.16
C PHE A 26 -3.90 5.90 -9.49
N THR A 27 -4.95 6.13 -10.27
CA THR A 27 -4.87 6.93 -11.50
C THR A 27 -5.49 8.28 -11.23
N GLN A 28 -4.73 9.35 -11.48
CA GLN A 28 -5.22 10.71 -11.30
C GLN A 28 -6.36 10.99 -12.31
N SER A 29 -7.44 11.64 -11.84
CA SER A 29 -8.56 12.10 -12.68
C SER A 29 -8.03 12.93 -13.86
N GLY A 30 -8.49 12.64 -15.08
CA GLY A 30 -7.97 13.23 -16.32
C GLY A 30 -6.93 12.37 -17.06
N GLY A 31 -6.51 11.23 -16.47
CA GLY A 31 -6.04 10.05 -17.19
C GLY A 31 -4.74 10.19 -17.99
N SER A 32 -3.60 10.15 -17.29
CA SER A 32 -2.32 9.75 -17.90
C SER A 32 -1.27 9.25 -16.90
N LEU A 33 -1.38 9.65 -15.63
CA LEU A 33 -0.45 9.28 -14.57
C LEU A 33 -1.09 8.30 -13.59
N THR A 34 -0.45 7.13 -13.47
CA THR A 34 -0.81 6.07 -12.52
C THR A 34 0.34 5.85 -11.55
N TYR A 35 0.02 5.87 -10.26
CA TYR A 35 0.95 5.62 -9.16
C TYR A 35 0.54 4.35 -8.42
N ALA A 36 1.52 3.57 -7.97
CA ALA A 36 1.34 2.71 -6.83
C ALA A 36 1.22 3.60 -5.59
N VAL A 37 0.22 3.30 -4.76
CA VAL A 37 -0.01 3.93 -3.48
C VAL A 37 -0.18 2.87 -2.41
N HIS A 38 0.18 3.22 -1.19
CA HIS A 38 -0.07 2.45 0.02
C HIS A 38 -1.33 2.99 0.68
N VAL A 39 -2.24 2.12 1.09
CA VAL A 39 -3.41 2.52 1.89
C VAL A 39 -2.96 2.61 3.34
N ASP A 40 -2.85 3.85 3.85
CA ASP A 40 -2.34 4.07 5.20
C ASP A 40 -3.40 3.74 6.24
N ASN A 41 -4.65 4.17 6.01
CA ASN A 41 -5.76 3.91 6.92
C ASN A 41 -7.10 4.30 6.29
N TRP A 42 -8.17 3.86 6.94
CA TRP A 42 -9.52 4.36 6.71
C TRP A 42 -9.88 5.44 7.71
N ASN A 43 -10.48 6.52 7.23
CA ASN A 43 -11.18 7.47 8.07
C ASN A 43 -12.57 6.89 8.35
N SER A 44 -12.76 6.27 9.52
CA SER A 44 -13.99 5.59 9.89
C SER A 44 -14.55 6.12 11.21
N VAL A 45 -15.84 5.93 11.43
CA VAL A 45 -16.55 6.24 12.68
C VAL A 45 -17.40 5.06 13.10
N GLN A 46 -17.75 5.00 14.39
CA GLN A 46 -18.66 3.97 14.88
C GLN A 46 -19.98 3.99 14.10
N LEU A 47 -20.39 2.82 13.64
CA LEU A 47 -21.71 2.65 13.03
C LEU A 47 -22.76 2.55 14.14
N MET A 48 -23.60 3.58 14.24
CA MET A 48 -24.67 3.68 15.23
C MET A 48 -26.01 3.22 14.66
N GLY A 49 -26.96 2.86 15.53
CA GLY A 49 -28.34 2.52 15.14
C GLY A 49 -28.50 1.11 14.57
N ILE A 50 -27.55 0.21 14.85
CA ILE A 50 -27.56 -1.16 14.35
C ILE A 50 -27.51 -2.15 15.52
N ASN A 51 -28.01 -3.37 15.30
CA ASN A 51 -27.91 -4.44 16.30
C ASN A 51 -26.54 -5.12 16.19
N ASN A 52 -25.53 -4.53 16.84
CA ASN A 52 -24.15 -5.02 16.87
C ASN A 52 -24.07 -6.47 17.34
N LYS A 53 -24.76 -6.83 18.43
CA LYS A 53 -24.81 -8.22 18.93
C LYS A 53 -25.25 -9.22 17.86
N ARG A 54 -26.31 -8.90 17.10
CA ARG A 54 -26.78 -9.77 16.01
C ARG A 54 -25.75 -9.87 14.89
N LEU A 55 -25.16 -8.73 14.51
CA LEU A 55 -24.16 -8.67 13.45
C LEU A 55 -22.92 -9.50 13.82
N LEU A 56 -22.34 -9.23 14.98
CA LEU A 56 -21.14 -9.92 15.47
C LEU A 56 -21.40 -11.42 15.65
N ARG A 57 -22.61 -11.83 16.04
CA ARG A 57 -22.98 -13.25 16.08
C ARG A 57 -22.92 -13.91 14.69
N VAL A 58 -23.44 -13.25 13.65
CA VAL A 58 -23.39 -13.76 12.27
C VAL A 58 -21.95 -13.85 11.79
N VAL A 59 -21.15 -12.81 12.05
CA VAL A 59 -19.73 -12.78 11.69
C VAL A 59 -18.96 -13.91 12.40
N ASN A 60 -19.18 -14.07 13.70
CA ASN A 60 -18.57 -15.15 14.49
C ASN A 60 -18.92 -16.53 13.91
N GLN A 61 -20.18 -16.72 13.50
CA GLN A 61 -20.61 -17.97 12.87
C GLN A 61 -19.87 -18.22 11.56
N GLN A 62 -19.77 -17.21 10.69
CA GLN A 62 -19.06 -17.33 9.41
C GLN A 62 -17.57 -17.61 9.59
N ILE A 63 -16.92 -16.94 10.55
CA ILE A 63 -15.50 -17.20 10.87
C ILE A 63 -15.31 -18.62 11.41
N LYS A 64 -16.22 -19.10 12.27
CA LYS A 64 -16.20 -20.48 12.77
C LYS A 64 -16.39 -21.51 11.65
N GLU A 65 -17.35 -21.28 10.75
CA GLU A 65 -17.58 -22.15 9.59
C GLU A 65 -16.33 -22.19 8.68
N TYR A 66 -15.73 -21.03 8.40
CA TYR A 66 -14.50 -20.93 7.62
C TYR A 66 -13.32 -21.64 8.31
N LYS A 67 -13.16 -21.45 9.62
CA LYS A 67 -12.17 -22.13 10.45
C LYS A 67 -12.35 -23.66 10.39
N ASN A 68 -13.58 -24.14 10.53
CA ASN A 68 -13.86 -25.58 10.51
C ASN A 68 -13.52 -26.22 9.16
N LEU A 69 -13.68 -25.48 8.05
CA LEU A 69 -13.37 -25.97 6.71
C LEU A 69 -11.86 -25.89 6.36
N ASN A 70 -11.14 -24.91 6.91
CA ASN A 70 -9.77 -24.60 6.48
C ASN A 70 -8.69 -24.75 7.58
N GLY A 71 -9.08 -25.14 8.79
CA GLY A 71 -8.19 -25.32 9.95
C GLY A 71 -7.87 -24.02 10.70
N ASP A 72 -7.23 -24.17 11.85
CA ASP A 72 -7.00 -23.06 12.81
C ASP A 72 -6.10 -21.95 12.26
N GLU A 73 -5.17 -22.28 11.38
CA GLU A 73 -4.26 -21.30 10.75
C GLU A 73 -5.00 -20.32 9.82
N SER A 74 -6.23 -20.65 9.39
CA SER A 74 -7.01 -19.85 8.44
C SER A 74 -7.64 -18.58 9.04
N VAL A 75 -7.66 -18.45 10.37
CA VAL A 75 -8.28 -17.31 11.10
C VAL A 75 -7.28 -16.56 11.98
N VAL A 76 -5.98 -16.73 11.72
CA VAL A 76 -4.92 -15.99 12.42
C VAL A 76 -5.13 -14.48 12.22
N GLY A 77 -5.26 -13.74 13.33
CA GLY A 77 -5.52 -12.29 13.33
C GLY A 77 -6.94 -11.90 13.74
N PHE A 78 -7.89 -12.84 13.80
CA PHE A 78 -9.18 -12.62 14.46
C PHE A 78 -9.09 -12.92 15.96
N PRO A 79 -9.84 -12.18 16.81
CA PRO A 79 -9.93 -12.54 18.22
C PRO A 79 -10.61 -13.89 18.38
N SER A 80 -10.27 -14.60 19.47
CA SER A 80 -10.87 -15.91 19.80
C SER A 80 -12.38 -15.83 19.96
N GLU A 81 -12.89 -14.67 20.37
CA GLU A 81 -14.31 -14.34 20.42
C GLU A 81 -14.57 -13.03 19.68
N ILE A 82 -15.52 -13.07 18.74
CA ILE A 82 -16.04 -11.88 18.08
C ILE A 82 -17.25 -11.37 18.88
N ASN A 83 -17.03 -10.34 19.69
CA ASN A 83 -18.06 -9.68 20.50
C ASN A 83 -17.78 -8.16 20.60
N GLU A 84 -18.66 -7.43 21.27
CA GLU A 84 -18.59 -5.96 21.38
C GLU A 84 -17.40 -5.47 22.22
N ASP A 85 -16.78 -6.35 23.02
CA ASP A 85 -15.62 -6.00 23.86
C ASP A 85 -14.30 -6.07 23.07
N TYR A 86 -14.27 -6.87 21.99
CA TYR A 86 -13.06 -7.10 21.18
C TYR A 86 -13.14 -6.54 19.76
N VAL A 87 -14.33 -6.18 19.27
CA VAL A 87 -14.54 -5.76 17.89
C VAL A 87 -15.47 -4.55 17.79
N ASP A 88 -14.96 -3.50 17.16
CA ASP A 88 -15.75 -2.33 16.77
C ASP A 88 -16.36 -2.49 15.38
N VAL A 89 -17.60 -2.02 15.24
CA VAL A 89 -18.30 -1.97 13.94
C VAL A 89 -18.28 -0.54 13.42
N LEU A 90 -17.55 -0.33 12.33
CA LEU A 90 -17.26 0.99 11.79
C LEU A 90 -17.94 1.23 10.42
N THR A 91 -18.12 2.51 10.07
CA THR A 91 -18.62 3.00 8.77
C THR A 91 -17.71 4.13 8.24
N PRO A 92 -17.59 4.39 6.92
CA PRO A 92 -16.54 5.27 6.43
C PRO A 92 -17.03 6.69 6.65
N LYS A 93 -16.19 7.51 7.26
CA LYS A 93 -16.49 8.92 7.45
C LYS A 93 -15.99 9.68 6.23
N ILE A 94 -16.93 10.13 5.40
CA ILE A 94 -16.63 11.10 4.35
C ILE A 94 -16.89 12.48 4.95
N SER A 95 -15.88 13.34 4.93
CA SER A 95 -16.06 14.78 5.18
C SER A 95 -15.49 15.58 4.02
N ASP A 96 -15.82 16.87 3.95
CA ASP A 96 -15.33 17.76 2.89
C ASP A 96 -13.80 17.88 2.87
N ASN A 97 -13.16 17.61 4.01
CA ASN A 97 -11.71 17.79 4.19
C ASN A 97 -10.93 16.47 4.26
N ILE A 98 -11.58 15.36 4.59
CA ILE A 98 -10.90 14.07 4.82
C ILE A 98 -11.65 12.97 4.06
N ALA A 99 -10.95 12.38 3.08
CA ALA A 99 -11.45 11.23 2.35
C ALA A 99 -11.58 10.01 3.28
N ALA A 100 -12.56 9.15 2.99
CA ALA A 100 -12.79 7.90 3.73
C ALA A 100 -11.60 6.94 3.68
N ILE A 101 -10.80 6.99 2.61
CA ILE A 101 -9.60 6.18 2.44
C ILE A 101 -8.42 7.15 2.30
N GLN A 102 -7.43 7.00 3.17
CA GLN A 102 -6.19 7.77 3.12
C GLN A 102 -5.11 6.90 2.50
N THR A 103 -4.43 7.44 1.49
CA THR A 103 -3.38 6.73 0.77
C THR A 103 -2.17 7.63 0.58
N SER A 104 -0.98 7.04 0.66
CA SER A 104 0.28 7.70 0.37
C SER A 104 0.89 7.14 -0.91
N VAL A 105 1.35 8.03 -1.79
CA VAL A 105 2.17 7.62 -2.95
C VAL A 105 3.43 6.97 -2.42
N LYS A 106 3.62 5.67 -2.70
CA LYS A 106 4.82 4.90 -2.33
C LYS A 106 5.06 3.82 -3.38
N PRO A 107 6.32 3.41 -3.63
CA PRO A 107 7.57 4.04 -3.16
C PRO A 107 7.80 5.43 -3.78
N TRP A 108 8.61 6.24 -3.11
CA TRP A 108 9.05 7.56 -3.58
C TRP A 108 10.26 7.52 -4.52
N VAL A 109 10.47 6.40 -5.20
CA VAL A 109 11.57 6.23 -6.15
C VAL A 109 11.04 6.34 -7.56
N PHE A 110 11.62 7.24 -8.33
CA PHE A 110 11.25 7.53 -9.70
C PHE A 110 12.47 7.40 -10.61
N VAL A 111 12.27 6.80 -11.79
CA VAL A 111 13.32 6.47 -12.73
C VAL A 111 13.00 6.99 -14.11
N CYS A 112 14.00 7.57 -14.76
CA CYS A 112 13.95 7.92 -16.17
C CYS A 112 14.19 6.67 -17.02
N LYS A 113 13.24 6.31 -17.89
CA LYS A 113 13.38 5.14 -18.77
C LYS A 113 14.51 5.27 -19.80
N LYS A 114 14.84 6.50 -20.22
CA LYS A 114 15.85 6.78 -21.25
C LYS A 114 17.29 6.72 -20.72
N CYS A 115 17.58 7.44 -19.64
CA CYS A 115 18.95 7.56 -19.12
C CYS A 115 19.20 6.80 -17.80
N GLY A 116 18.18 6.15 -17.23
CA GLY A 116 18.30 5.42 -15.97
C GLY A 116 18.48 6.30 -14.73
N HIS A 117 18.44 7.64 -14.87
CA HIS A 117 18.55 8.53 -13.72
C HIS A 117 17.45 8.26 -12.71
N VAL A 118 17.83 8.15 -11.44
CA VAL A 118 16.92 7.86 -10.34
C VAL A 118 16.79 9.07 -9.44
N ARG A 119 15.57 9.30 -8.97
CA ARG A 119 15.22 10.32 -7.99
C ARG A 119 14.45 9.68 -6.86
N GLN A 120 14.88 9.95 -5.64
CA GLN A 120 14.16 9.56 -4.43
C GLN A 120 13.68 10.81 -3.71
N TYR A 121 12.40 10.83 -3.36
CA TYR A 121 11.82 11.81 -2.46
C TYR A 121 11.71 11.24 -1.05
N TYR A 122 11.68 12.12 -0.04
CA TYR A 122 11.59 11.73 1.37
C TYR A 122 10.30 12.18 2.05
N SER A 123 9.47 12.96 1.35
CA SER A 123 8.13 13.32 1.79
C SER A 123 7.18 13.50 0.62
N TYR A 124 5.88 13.42 0.92
CA TYR A 124 4.82 13.70 -0.05
C TYR A 124 4.91 15.14 -0.57
N ASP A 125 5.20 16.12 0.29
CA ASP A 125 5.33 17.52 -0.10
C ASP A 125 6.49 17.75 -1.06
N GLU A 126 7.62 17.08 -0.84
CA GLU A 126 8.77 17.15 -1.73
C GLU A 126 8.44 16.56 -3.11
N PHE A 127 7.80 15.38 -3.11
CA PHE A 127 7.30 14.75 -4.33
C PHE A 127 6.33 15.69 -5.06
N LYS A 128 5.34 16.24 -4.35
CA LYS A 128 4.27 17.02 -4.97
C LYS A 128 4.77 18.31 -5.61
N ARG A 129 5.75 18.99 -5.00
CA ARG A 129 6.38 20.18 -5.58
C ARG A 129 7.15 19.89 -6.86
N ARG A 130 7.60 18.65 -7.05
CA ARG A 130 8.50 18.23 -8.13
C ARG A 130 7.93 17.15 -9.04
N GLU A 131 6.62 16.89 -8.94
CA GLU A 131 5.92 15.80 -9.66
C GLU A 131 6.04 15.97 -11.18
N HIS A 132 6.04 17.21 -11.66
CA HIS A 132 6.14 17.56 -13.08
C HIS A 132 7.56 17.89 -13.54
N GLU A 133 8.55 17.79 -12.66
CA GLU A 133 9.95 18.01 -13.05
C GLU A 133 10.43 16.87 -13.94
N ARG A 134 10.91 17.25 -15.13
CA ARG A 134 11.50 16.29 -16.07
C ARG A 134 12.89 15.87 -15.65
N CYS A 135 13.31 14.72 -16.16
CA CYS A 135 14.70 14.32 -16.10
C CYS A 135 15.57 15.31 -16.89
N LYS A 136 16.85 15.44 -16.52
CA LYS A 136 17.83 16.28 -17.25
C LYS A 136 17.98 15.91 -18.73
N CYS A 137 17.63 14.68 -19.12
CA CYS A 137 17.65 14.24 -20.52
C CYS A 137 16.38 14.59 -21.32
N GLY A 138 15.43 15.33 -20.71
CA GLY A 138 14.18 15.79 -21.33
C GLY A 138 12.98 14.86 -21.14
N GLU A 139 13.20 13.63 -20.67
CA GLU A 139 12.14 12.63 -20.47
C GLU A 139 11.44 12.70 -19.12
N ASN A 140 10.25 12.11 -19.05
CA ASN A 140 9.50 11.99 -17.80
C ASN A 140 10.10 10.91 -16.88
N LEU A 141 10.04 11.19 -15.57
CA LEU A 141 10.35 10.22 -14.54
C LEU A 141 9.11 9.36 -14.26
N THR A 142 9.29 8.05 -14.16
CA THR A 142 8.20 7.10 -13.86
C THR A 142 8.45 6.43 -12.52
N GLN A 143 7.40 6.20 -11.75
CA GLN A 143 7.52 5.57 -10.44
C GLN A 143 8.04 4.13 -10.60
N LEU A 144 9.03 3.76 -9.79
CA LEU A 144 9.51 2.40 -9.68
C LEU A 144 8.59 1.63 -8.74
N ARG A 145 7.54 1.00 -9.28
CA ARG A 145 6.46 0.33 -8.53
C ARG A 145 6.87 -1.03 -7.93
N MET A 146 8.04 -1.08 -7.30
CA MET A 146 8.56 -2.26 -6.61
C MET A 146 8.49 -2.05 -5.09
N ILE A 147 8.21 -3.12 -4.36
CA ILE A 147 8.14 -3.14 -2.90
C ILE A 147 8.98 -4.29 -2.35
N ARG A 148 9.43 -4.13 -1.12
CA ARG A 148 10.14 -5.14 -0.32
C ARG A 148 9.11 -5.79 0.59
N VAL A 149 8.91 -7.10 0.48
CA VAL A 149 7.89 -7.86 1.22
C VAL A 149 8.52 -9.00 2.01
N CYS A 150 8.02 -9.22 3.20
CA CYS A 150 8.38 -10.33 4.07
C CYS A 150 7.20 -11.29 4.25
N LYS A 151 7.49 -12.57 4.51
CA LYS A 151 6.46 -13.55 4.89
C LYS A 151 5.77 -13.22 6.23
N CYS A 152 6.43 -12.45 7.11
CA CYS A 152 5.81 -12.01 8.36
C CYS A 152 4.75 -10.92 8.19
N GLY A 153 4.64 -10.35 6.99
CA GLY A 153 3.67 -9.30 6.70
C GLY A 153 4.25 -7.90 6.47
N TYR A 154 5.50 -7.67 6.89
CA TYR A 154 6.20 -6.42 6.60
C TYR A 154 6.27 -6.14 5.09
N ALA A 155 5.82 -4.97 4.68
CA ALA A 155 5.91 -4.48 3.31
C ALA A 155 6.28 -2.99 3.28
N ASP A 156 7.25 -2.61 2.45
CA ASP A 156 7.61 -1.20 2.28
C ASP A 156 8.14 -0.95 0.87
N GLY A 157 8.09 0.31 0.44
CA GLY A 157 8.63 0.75 -0.84
C GLY A 157 10.12 0.42 -1.00
N VAL A 158 10.57 0.18 -2.24
CA VAL A 158 12.01 0.23 -2.53
C VAL A 158 12.55 1.64 -2.34
N PHE A 159 13.86 1.75 -2.09
CA PHE A 159 14.60 3.00 -2.00
C PHE A 159 15.83 2.95 -2.92
N VAL A 160 16.59 4.04 -3.02
CA VAL A 160 17.84 4.09 -3.78
C VAL A 160 18.99 3.68 -2.86
N PRO A 161 19.65 2.53 -3.10
CA PRO A 161 20.74 2.08 -2.26
C PRO A 161 21.92 3.06 -2.35
N LYS A 162 22.64 3.25 -1.25
CA LYS A 162 23.85 4.09 -1.22
C LYS A 162 25.03 3.32 -1.83
N CYS A 163 25.86 4.02 -2.61
CA CYS A 163 27.16 3.51 -3.02
C CYS A 163 28.05 3.31 -1.77
N LYS A 164 28.75 2.16 -1.68
CA LYS A 164 29.63 1.84 -0.56
C LYS A 164 30.91 2.68 -0.54
N THR A 165 31.34 3.19 -1.70
CA THR A 165 32.49 4.10 -1.79
C THR A 165 32.19 5.40 -1.01
N PRO A 166 33.08 5.82 -0.07
CA PRO A 166 32.92 7.06 0.69
C PRO A 166 32.73 8.28 -0.23
N GLY A 167 31.85 9.19 0.15
CA GLY A 167 31.60 10.43 -0.60
C GLY A 167 30.68 10.30 -1.82
N HIS A 168 30.32 9.08 -2.26
CA HIS A 168 29.43 8.90 -3.42
C HIS A 168 27.94 8.98 -3.05
N GLY A 169 27.53 8.30 -1.98
CA GLY A 169 26.14 8.30 -1.51
C GLY A 169 25.14 7.81 -2.57
N THR A 170 23.98 8.46 -2.66
CA THR A 170 22.91 8.15 -3.65
C THR A 170 22.99 9.01 -4.92
N LYS A 171 23.76 10.10 -4.92
CA LYS A 171 23.80 11.11 -6.01
C LYS A 171 24.22 10.54 -7.36
N TYR A 172 25.12 9.55 -7.36
CA TYR A 172 25.65 8.92 -8.56
C TYR A 172 24.93 7.63 -8.94
N MET A 173 23.85 7.28 -8.26
CA MET A 173 23.14 6.03 -8.50
C MET A 173 22.20 6.18 -9.69
N ILE A 174 22.38 5.30 -10.67
CA ILE A 174 21.47 5.11 -11.79
C ILE A 174 20.91 3.69 -11.77
N ARG A 175 19.74 3.50 -12.36
CA ARG A 175 19.17 2.17 -12.61
C ARG A 175 19.49 1.76 -14.03
N LYS A 176 20.11 0.59 -14.20
CA LYS A 176 20.31 -0.03 -15.51
C LYS A 176 19.22 -1.08 -15.75
N GLY A 177 18.61 -1.06 -16.93
CA GLY A 177 17.58 -2.02 -17.31
C GLY A 177 16.25 -1.89 -16.56
N SER A 178 15.44 -2.95 -16.65
CA SER A 178 14.09 -3.04 -16.08
C SER A 178 14.03 -3.70 -14.70
N GLY A 179 15.17 -4.11 -14.13
CA GLY A 179 15.29 -4.80 -12.85
C GLY A 179 15.59 -3.89 -11.66
N LEU A 180 16.40 -4.35 -10.71
CA LEU A 180 16.83 -3.57 -9.53
C LEU A 180 18.33 -3.27 -9.57
N ASP A 181 18.90 -3.20 -10.78
CA ASP A 181 20.33 -2.99 -11.00
C ASP A 181 20.71 -1.53 -10.80
N PHE A 182 20.93 -1.16 -9.55
CA PHE A 182 21.48 0.15 -9.20
C PHE A 182 23.00 0.14 -9.35
N VAL A 183 23.52 1.07 -10.15
CA VAL A 183 24.95 1.20 -10.44
C VAL A 183 25.40 2.62 -10.16
N CYS A 184 26.52 2.77 -9.47
CA CYS A 184 27.16 4.05 -9.26
C CYS A 184 27.93 4.48 -10.52
N THR A 185 27.62 5.64 -11.08
CA THR A 185 28.33 6.15 -12.28
C THR A 185 29.75 6.64 -11.98
N ALA A 186 30.07 6.92 -10.72
CA ALA A 186 31.39 7.42 -10.32
C ALA A 186 32.44 6.31 -10.17
N CYS A 187 32.06 5.13 -9.63
CA CYS A 187 32.99 3.99 -9.45
C CYS A 187 32.58 2.71 -10.19
N GLY A 188 31.43 2.68 -10.85
CA GLY A 188 30.92 1.49 -11.56
C GLY A 188 30.38 0.38 -10.65
N GLN A 189 30.45 0.53 -9.32
CA GLN A 189 29.98 -0.50 -8.38
C GLN A 189 28.45 -0.66 -8.43
N ARG A 190 28.01 -1.92 -8.36
CA ARG A 190 26.60 -2.27 -8.17
C ARG A 190 26.24 -2.15 -6.70
N ALA A 191 25.07 -1.58 -6.40
CA ALA A 191 24.54 -1.48 -5.05
C ALA A 191 23.27 -2.34 -4.95
N SER A 192 23.24 -3.23 -3.95
CA SER A 192 22.07 -4.03 -3.63
C SER A 192 21.24 -3.34 -2.55
N LEU A 193 19.94 -3.60 -2.58
CA LEU A 193 19.03 -3.24 -1.49
C LEU A 193 19.25 -4.16 -0.29
N PRO A 194 18.99 -3.70 0.95
CA PRO A 194 19.03 -4.56 2.12
C PRO A 194 18.11 -5.76 1.94
N HIS A 195 18.58 -6.91 2.41
CA HIS A 195 17.89 -8.18 2.24
C HIS A 195 17.12 -8.63 3.48
N TYR A 196 17.16 -7.92 4.61
CA TYR A 196 16.56 -8.42 5.86
C TYR A 196 15.40 -7.58 6.39
N CYS A 197 14.35 -8.25 6.83
CA CYS A 197 13.15 -7.67 7.42
C CYS A 197 13.48 -7.04 8.80
N PRO A 198 13.04 -5.80 9.08
CA PRO A 198 13.30 -5.18 10.38
C PRO A 198 12.63 -5.91 11.54
N GLU A 199 11.49 -6.57 11.30
CA GLU A 199 10.68 -7.24 12.32
C GLU A 199 11.18 -8.65 12.64
N CYS A 200 11.18 -9.56 11.67
CA CYS A 200 11.51 -10.97 11.90
C CYS A 200 12.91 -11.38 11.43
N LYS A 201 13.71 -10.44 10.90
CA LYS A 201 15.06 -10.68 10.36
C LYS A 201 15.16 -11.69 9.21
N GLN A 202 14.04 -12.18 8.68
CA GLN A 202 14.02 -13.03 7.49
C GLN A 202 14.32 -12.23 6.22
N GLU A 203 14.62 -12.96 5.14
CA GLU A 203 14.93 -12.35 3.85
C GLU A 203 13.72 -11.66 3.22
N LEU A 204 13.90 -10.41 2.79
CA LEU A 204 12.93 -9.62 2.05
C LEU A 204 12.98 -10.00 0.57
N LYS A 205 11.81 -10.29 0.01
CA LYS A 205 11.62 -10.43 -1.44
C LYS A 205 11.29 -9.08 -2.03
N ILE A 206 11.79 -8.81 -3.24
CA ILE A 206 11.43 -7.58 -3.96
C ILE A 206 10.52 -7.94 -5.12
N LYS A 207 9.32 -7.38 -5.13
CA LYS A 207 8.25 -7.70 -6.09
C LYS A 207 7.53 -6.44 -6.56
N PRO A 208 6.83 -6.48 -7.70
CA PRO A 208 5.91 -5.41 -8.07
C PRO A 208 4.86 -5.18 -6.97
N ALA A 209 4.46 -3.93 -6.74
CA ALA A 209 3.51 -3.58 -5.69
C ALA A 209 2.14 -4.30 -5.83
N LEU A 210 1.71 -4.53 -7.07
CA LEU A 210 0.43 -5.18 -7.38
C LEU A 210 0.55 -6.66 -7.74
N ASP A 211 1.69 -7.29 -7.46
CA ASP A 211 1.84 -8.72 -7.68
C ASP A 211 0.85 -9.49 -6.79
N SER A 212 0.02 -10.35 -7.38
CA SER A 212 -0.97 -11.16 -6.67
C SER A 212 -0.35 -12.16 -5.69
N SER A 213 0.96 -12.39 -5.78
CA SER A 213 1.75 -13.22 -4.86
C SER A 213 2.39 -12.44 -3.72
N ASN A 214 2.13 -11.14 -3.59
CA ASN A 214 2.45 -10.40 -2.37
C ASN A 214 1.56 -10.95 -1.26
N TYR A 215 2.17 -11.68 -0.32
CA TYR A 215 1.49 -12.12 0.88
C TYR A 215 1.14 -10.88 1.69
N ILE A 216 -0.11 -10.44 1.56
CA ILE A 216 -0.73 -9.50 2.47
C ILE A 216 -1.08 -10.36 3.68
N PRO A 217 -0.46 -10.15 4.85
CA PRO A 217 -0.89 -10.86 6.05
C PRO A 217 -2.37 -10.55 6.20
N PHE A 218 -3.20 -11.60 6.20
CA PHE A 218 -4.63 -11.51 6.46
C PHE A 218 -4.88 -11.17 7.94
N SER A 219 -4.20 -10.18 8.52
CA SER A 219 -4.69 -9.55 9.75
C SER A 219 -5.72 -8.51 9.34
N LEU A 220 -6.90 -8.98 8.93
CA LEU A 220 -8.08 -8.15 8.81
C LEU A 220 -8.55 -7.84 10.23
N SER A 221 -7.92 -6.86 10.88
CA SER A 221 -8.36 -6.36 12.20
C SER A 221 -9.65 -5.55 12.12
N LEU A 222 -10.24 -5.39 10.92
CA LEU A 222 -11.33 -4.47 10.65
C LEU A 222 -12.29 -5.06 9.61
N ILE A 223 -13.38 -5.68 10.09
CA ILE A 223 -14.43 -6.20 9.22
C ILE A 223 -15.41 -5.06 8.92
N PHE A 224 -15.63 -4.78 7.65
CA PHE A 224 -16.61 -3.81 7.20
C PHE A 224 -17.84 -4.49 6.60
N ILE A 225 -19.03 -4.20 7.13
CA ILE A 225 -20.26 -4.86 6.67
C ILE A 225 -21.26 -3.84 6.15
N ARG A 226 -21.72 -4.06 4.92
CA ARG A 226 -22.90 -3.38 4.36
C ARG A 226 -24.17 -4.08 4.85
N PHE A 227 -25.17 -3.30 5.23
CA PHE A 227 -26.56 -3.74 5.30
C PHE A 227 -27.02 -4.21 3.92
N LEU A 228 -27.20 -5.52 3.76
CA LEU A 228 -28.22 -6.04 2.84
C LEU A 228 -29.56 -5.71 3.49
N SER A 229 -30.25 -4.69 2.97
CA SER A 229 -31.68 -4.53 3.19
C SER A 229 -32.39 -5.71 2.54
N LEU A 230 -32.46 -6.82 3.26
CA LEU A 230 -33.49 -7.83 3.08
C LEU A 230 -34.64 -7.40 3.98
N PHE A 231 -35.73 -6.95 3.37
CA PHE A 231 -37.13 -7.32 3.65
C PHE A 231 -38.02 -6.61 2.60
N PRO A 232 -39.20 -7.18 2.30
CA PRO A 232 -39.71 -7.46 0.94
C PRO A 232 -40.12 -6.23 0.11
#